data_AF-A0A090VKU8-F1
#
_entry.id   AF-A0A090VKU8-F1
#
_cell.length_a   1.000
_cell.length_b   1.000
_cell.length_c   1.000
_cell.angle_alpha   90.00
_cell.angle_beta   90.00
_cell.angle_gamma   90.00
#
_symmetry.space_group_name_H-M   'P 1'
#
loop_
_entity.id
_entity.type
_entity.pdbx_description
1 polymer ?
#
loop_
_entity_poly.entity_id
_entity_poly.type
_entity_poly.pdbx_seq_one_letter_code
_entity_poly.pdbx_strand_id
1 'polypeptide(L)'
;METACTNVFASQFMRVEDVDYKKGSDADARDVFFAVTGRGPGRGTYNDWGTVYKIELDETNPLEGKLTQIISGNTDTNNQDGNLAELQSPDNICVTENFIYVQEDPNSFSRNHAAQIYQADLDGNNNKVVLELKVENNLDPTGSTGFSGEFGALTDISDKVGVPDTFILNLQPHYWESDDFVSSSLPHNQGGQIVLLKGLAR
;
A
#
# COMPACT_ATOMS: atom_id res chain seq x y z
N MET A 1 -10.90 -11.69 14.62
CA MET A 1 -10.35 -12.92 14.01
C MET A 1 -11.33 -14.04 14.27
N GLU A 2 -11.61 -14.85 13.25
CA GLU A 2 -12.53 -16.00 13.37
C GLU A 2 -12.03 -17.02 14.41
N THR A 3 -12.96 -17.66 15.12
CA THR A 3 -12.67 -18.68 16.14
C THR A 3 -11.75 -19.78 15.60
N ALA A 4 -11.92 -20.17 14.34
CA ALA A 4 -11.08 -21.18 13.68
C ALA A 4 -9.60 -20.78 13.65
N CYS A 5 -9.28 -19.52 13.31
CA CYS A 5 -7.91 -19.01 13.28
C CYS A 5 -7.31 -18.90 14.68
N THR A 6 -8.11 -18.46 15.66
CA THR A 6 -7.68 -18.39 17.07
C THR A 6 -7.33 -19.77 17.61
N ASN A 7 -8.13 -20.79 17.29
CA ASN A 7 -7.93 -22.17 17.77
C ASN A 7 -6.63 -22.80 17.24
N VAL A 8 -6.13 -22.34 16.09
CA VAL A 8 -4.87 -22.82 15.51
C VAL A 8 -3.70 -21.86 15.76
N PHE A 9 -3.89 -20.85 16.61
CA PHE A 9 -2.87 -19.87 16.97
C PHE A 9 -2.31 -19.11 15.76
N ALA A 10 -3.16 -18.78 14.79
CA ALA A 10 -2.75 -17.97 13.65
C ALA A 10 -2.16 -16.63 14.11
N SER A 11 -1.05 -16.24 13.48
CA SER A 11 -0.44 -14.92 13.70
C SER A 11 -1.43 -13.81 13.38
N GLN A 12 -1.55 -12.84 14.28
CA GLN A 12 -2.48 -11.74 14.14
C GLN A 12 -1.71 -10.50 13.71
N PHE A 13 -2.11 -9.94 12.57
CA PHE A 13 -1.66 -8.66 12.09
C PHE A 13 -2.81 -7.65 12.16
N MET A 14 -2.45 -6.38 12.22
CA MET A 14 -3.38 -5.30 12.43
C MET A 14 -3.83 -4.67 11.12
N ARG A 15 -5.00 -5.08 10.62
CA ARG A 15 -5.54 -4.61 9.33
C ARG A 15 -4.55 -4.91 8.20
N VAL A 16 -4.45 -6.20 7.87
CA VAL A 16 -3.77 -6.61 6.63
C VAL A 16 -4.63 -6.12 5.48
N GLU A 17 -4.00 -5.44 4.52
CA GLU A 17 -4.65 -4.92 3.32
C GLU A 17 -4.19 -5.76 2.12
N ASP A 18 -3.29 -5.25 1.27
CA ASP A 18 -2.86 -5.93 0.05
C ASP A 18 -1.63 -6.83 0.22
N VAL A 19 -1.45 -7.76 -0.72
CA VAL A 19 -0.36 -8.73 -0.78
C VAL A 19 0.12 -8.94 -2.22
N ASP A 20 1.43 -8.98 -2.40
CA ASP A 20 2.04 -9.32 -3.68
C ASP A 20 3.34 -10.14 -3.46
N TYR A 21 3.97 -10.60 -4.53
CA TYR A 21 5.15 -11.46 -4.49
C TYR A 21 6.21 -11.02 -5.51
N LYS A 22 7.48 -11.36 -5.26
CA LYS A 22 8.59 -11.02 -6.17
C LYS A 22 8.42 -11.70 -7.53
N LYS A 23 8.58 -10.93 -8.60
CA LYS A 23 8.49 -11.41 -9.99
C LYS A 23 9.87 -11.89 -10.49
N GLY A 24 9.86 -12.59 -11.62
CA GLY A 24 11.08 -13.02 -12.33
C GLY A 24 11.20 -14.55 -12.46
N SER A 25 10.89 -15.31 -11.40
CA SER A 25 10.92 -16.77 -11.43
C SER A 25 10.02 -17.43 -10.38
N ASP A 26 9.79 -18.74 -10.50
CA ASP A 26 9.06 -19.53 -9.49
C ASP A 26 9.79 -19.56 -8.13
N ALA A 27 11.12 -19.48 -8.13
CA ALA A 27 11.90 -19.40 -6.91
C ALA A 27 11.71 -18.03 -6.24
N ASP A 28 11.69 -16.95 -7.03
CA ASP A 28 11.45 -15.59 -6.53
C ASP A 28 10.05 -15.42 -5.95
N ALA A 29 9.04 -16.09 -6.51
CA ALA A 29 7.66 -16.00 -6.04
C ALA A 29 7.42 -16.51 -4.60
N ARG A 30 8.45 -17.06 -3.94
CA ARG A 30 8.46 -17.44 -2.53
C ARG A 30 8.67 -16.26 -1.59
N ASP A 31 9.15 -15.13 -2.11
CA ASP A 31 9.21 -13.86 -1.39
C ASP A 31 7.86 -13.15 -1.54
N VAL A 32 7.08 -13.18 -0.46
CA VAL A 32 5.74 -12.58 -0.38
C VAL A 32 5.78 -11.33 0.49
N PHE A 33 5.11 -10.28 0.07
CA PHE A 33 5.10 -8.97 0.72
C PHE A 33 3.67 -8.54 0.97
N PHE A 34 3.39 -7.97 2.14
CA PHE A 34 2.04 -7.49 2.43
C PHE A 34 2.06 -6.24 3.31
N ALA A 35 1.06 -5.40 3.08
CA ALA A 35 0.86 -4.16 3.80
C ALA A 35 -0.05 -4.37 5.02
N VAL A 36 0.29 -3.69 6.10
CA VAL A 36 -0.45 -3.67 7.37
C VAL A 36 -0.63 -2.21 7.75
N THR A 37 -1.82 -1.67 7.47
CA THR A 37 -2.06 -0.20 7.44
C THR A 37 -1.94 0.48 8.82
N GLY A 38 -2.10 -0.25 9.92
CA GLY A 38 -2.03 0.31 11.27
C GLY A 38 -3.32 0.99 11.73
N ARG A 39 -3.29 1.63 12.91
CA ARG A 39 -4.50 2.22 13.54
C ARG A 39 -4.36 3.66 14.03
N GLY A 40 -3.21 4.28 13.85
CA GLY A 40 -2.91 5.63 14.28
C GLY A 40 -2.42 5.68 15.74
N PRO A 41 -1.68 6.75 16.10
CA PRO A 41 -1.01 6.87 17.38
C PRO A 41 -1.98 7.04 18.56
N GLY A 42 -1.52 6.68 19.76
CA GLY A 42 -2.25 6.93 21.01
C GLY A 42 -3.42 5.98 21.28
N ARG A 43 -3.56 4.90 20.49
CA ARG A 43 -4.62 3.90 20.65
C ARG A 43 -4.22 2.68 21.50
N GLY A 44 -2.97 2.61 21.97
CA GLY A 44 -2.44 1.47 22.69
C GLY A 44 -2.26 0.22 21.82
N THR A 45 -2.05 0.43 20.51
CA THR A 45 -1.80 -0.60 19.50
C THR A 45 -0.31 -0.81 19.28
N TYR A 46 0.09 -1.92 18.64
CA TYR A 46 1.52 -2.21 18.38
C TYR A 46 2.01 -1.74 17.00
N ASN A 47 1.13 -1.20 16.17
CA ASN A 47 1.42 -0.67 14.84
C ASN A 47 0.53 0.54 14.57
N ASP A 48 1.08 1.73 14.80
CA ASP A 48 0.34 2.97 14.74
C ASP A 48 0.31 3.50 13.32
N TRP A 49 1.47 3.61 12.67
CA TRP A 49 1.60 4.26 11.37
C TRP A 49 1.51 3.32 10.17
N GLY A 50 1.72 2.03 10.39
CA GLY A 50 1.72 1.01 9.36
C GLY A 50 3.07 0.36 9.14
N THR A 51 3.03 -0.84 8.56
CA THR A 51 4.19 -1.71 8.36
C THR A 51 4.02 -2.52 7.08
N VAL A 52 5.12 -2.74 6.35
CA VAL A 52 5.23 -3.75 5.30
C VAL A 52 6.09 -4.90 5.80
N TYR A 53 5.60 -6.10 5.63
CA TYR A 53 6.31 -7.33 5.99
C TYR A 53 6.70 -8.12 4.75
N LYS A 54 7.84 -8.80 4.83
CA LYS A 54 8.31 -9.83 3.89
C LYS A 54 8.21 -11.21 4.55
N ILE A 55 7.66 -12.19 3.83
CA ILE A 55 7.73 -13.61 4.17
C ILE A 55 8.59 -14.30 3.12
N GLU A 56 9.66 -14.94 3.58
CA GLU A 56 10.53 -15.78 2.76
C GLU A 56 10.11 -17.24 2.99
N LEU A 57 9.39 -17.86 2.05
CA LEU A 57 8.90 -19.24 2.19
C LEU A 57 10.00 -20.28 1.90
N ASP A 58 10.03 -21.36 2.67
CA ASP A 58 11.05 -22.40 2.50
C ASP A 58 10.94 -23.13 1.15
N GLU A 59 12.11 -23.37 0.53
CA GLU A 59 12.44 -24.38 -0.49
C GLU A 59 11.42 -25.52 -0.68
N THR A 60 11.32 -26.28 0.40
CA THR A 60 10.90 -27.67 0.41
C THR A 60 9.75 -27.92 1.36
N ASN A 61 9.45 -26.96 2.25
CA ASN A 61 8.39 -27.04 3.23
C ASN A 61 7.47 -25.80 3.18
N PRO A 62 6.25 -25.90 2.63
CA PRO A 62 5.32 -24.77 2.54
C PRO A 62 4.76 -24.31 3.90
N LEU A 63 5.11 -24.97 5.01
CA LEU A 63 4.72 -24.60 6.37
C LEU A 63 5.82 -23.83 7.12
N GLU A 64 6.98 -23.63 6.50
CA GLU A 64 8.10 -22.92 7.08
C GLU A 64 8.42 -21.66 6.27
N GLY A 65 8.87 -20.63 6.98
CA GLY A 65 9.31 -19.38 6.36
C GLY A 65 9.78 -18.39 7.40
N LYS A 66 10.37 -17.30 6.92
CA LYS A 66 10.89 -16.22 7.76
C LYS A 66 10.10 -14.94 7.51
N LEU A 67 9.48 -14.42 8.58
CA LEU A 67 8.79 -13.15 8.57
C LEU A 67 9.75 -12.03 9.00
N THR A 68 9.83 -10.96 8.21
CA THR A 68 10.67 -9.79 8.47
C THR A 68 9.85 -8.51 8.30
N GLN A 69 9.93 -7.59 9.27
CA GLN A 69 9.48 -6.20 9.09
C GLN A 69 10.51 -5.49 8.21
N ILE A 70 10.11 -5.03 7.02
CA ILE A 70 11.03 -4.40 6.06
C ILE A 70 10.82 -2.90 5.93
N ILE A 71 9.59 -2.40 6.10
CA ILE A 71 9.28 -0.97 6.13
C ILE A 71 8.32 -0.72 7.28
N SER A 72 8.56 0.28 8.13
CA SER A 72 7.63 0.66 9.20
C SER A 72 7.68 2.16 9.49
N GLY A 73 6.51 2.75 9.68
CA GLY A 73 6.32 4.15 10.07
C GLY A 73 6.45 4.40 11.57
N ASN A 74 6.62 3.35 12.38
CA ASN A 74 6.73 3.44 13.84
C ASN A 74 8.14 3.90 14.26
N THR A 75 8.57 5.09 13.82
CA THR A 75 9.88 5.68 14.13
C THR A 75 9.89 6.52 15.40
N ASP A 76 8.73 7.02 15.82
CA ASP A 76 8.53 7.92 16.96
C ASP A 76 7.39 7.47 17.89
N THR A 77 6.76 6.34 17.58
CA THR A 77 5.72 5.69 18.37
C THR A 77 6.06 4.23 18.58
N ASN A 78 5.33 3.57 19.48
CA ASN A 78 5.58 2.17 19.83
C ASN A 78 7.05 1.92 20.19
N ASN A 79 7.61 0.78 19.79
CA ASN A 79 9.01 0.40 20.07
C ASN A 79 10.04 1.25 19.32
N GLN A 80 9.62 2.22 18.49
CA GLN A 80 10.51 3.08 17.69
C GLN A 80 11.47 2.28 16.80
N ASP A 81 10.97 1.19 16.21
CA ASP A 81 11.72 0.22 15.40
C ASP A 81 11.47 0.39 13.89
N GLY A 82 10.80 1.48 13.49
CA GLY A 82 10.56 1.85 12.10
C GLY A 82 11.79 2.42 11.38
N ASN A 83 11.70 2.46 10.05
CA ASN A 83 12.75 2.94 9.15
C ASN A 83 12.25 3.94 8.09
N LEU A 84 10.96 4.31 8.10
CA LEU A 84 10.38 5.28 7.17
C LEU A 84 9.44 6.23 7.92
N ALA A 85 9.99 7.33 8.44
CA ALA A 85 9.26 8.24 9.34
C ALA A 85 8.01 8.89 8.72
N GLU A 86 7.99 9.08 7.40
CA GLU A 86 6.82 9.67 6.72
C GLU A 86 5.69 8.67 6.50
N LEU A 87 5.94 7.36 6.54
CA LEU A 87 4.91 6.37 6.18
C LEU A 87 3.63 6.54 7.02
N GLN A 88 2.49 6.56 6.34
CA GLN A 88 1.15 6.51 6.91
C GLN A 88 0.27 5.53 6.13
N SER A 89 -0.43 4.65 6.83
CA SER A 89 -1.50 3.81 6.27
C SER A 89 -1.15 3.11 4.93
N PRO A 90 -0.06 2.33 4.86
CA PRO A 90 0.23 1.50 3.70
C PRO A 90 -0.92 0.52 3.47
N ASP A 91 -1.40 0.47 2.24
CA ASP A 91 -2.60 -0.28 1.87
C ASP A 91 -2.33 -1.20 0.69
N ASN A 92 -2.08 -0.64 -0.51
CA ASN A 92 -1.78 -1.41 -1.71
C ASN A 92 -0.27 -1.64 -1.87
N ILE A 93 0.10 -2.76 -2.50
CA ILE A 93 1.51 -3.11 -2.75
C ILE A 93 1.71 -3.69 -4.15
N CYS A 94 2.77 -3.26 -4.83
CA CYS A 94 3.20 -3.84 -6.08
C CYS A 94 4.66 -4.24 -5.98
N VAL A 95 4.95 -5.50 -6.28
CA VAL A 95 6.29 -6.07 -6.23
C VAL A 95 6.73 -6.44 -7.64
N THR A 96 7.91 -5.98 -8.00
CA THR A 96 8.55 -6.20 -9.30
C THR A 96 9.68 -7.25 -9.16
N GLU A 97 10.65 -7.26 -10.05
CA GLU A 97 11.80 -8.18 -9.94
C GLU A 97 12.79 -7.68 -8.88
N ASN A 98 12.92 -6.35 -8.72
CA ASN A 98 13.94 -5.71 -7.92
C ASN A 98 13.41 -4.68 -6.91
N PHE A 99 12.15 -4.26 -7.04
CA PHE A 99 11.58 -3.21 -6.19
C PHE A 99 10.21 -3.56 -5.62
N ILE A 100 9.93 -2.99 -4.46
CA ILE A 100 8.59 -2.88 -3.89
C ILE A 100 8.08 -1.45 -4.04
N TYR A 101 6.80 -1.34 -4.36
CA TYR A 101 6.06 -0.10 -4.40
C TYR A 101 4.94 -0.16 -3.37
N VAL A 102 4.96 0.74 -2.39
CA VAL A 102 3.98 0.79 -1.31
C VAL A 102 3.09 2.01 -1.53
N GLN A 103 1.78 1.80 -1.58
CA GLN A 103 0.77 2.84 -1.79
C GLN A 103 0.04 3.14 -0.47
N GLU A 104 -0.20 4.42 -0.19
CA GLU A 104 -0.93 4.83 1.02
C GLU A 104 -2.45 5.04 0.78
N ASP A 105 -3.24 4.68 1.80
CA ASP A 105 -4.62 5.10 2.04
C ASP A 105 -4.73 5.78 3.43
N PRO A 106 -4.40 7.07 3.56
CA PRO A 106 -4.37 7.77 4.85
C PRO A 106 -5.75 8.34 5.26
N ASN A 107 -6.84 7.60 5.05
CA ASN A 107 -8.20 8.05 5.39
C ASN A 107 -8.51 8.08 6.91
N SER A 108 -7.68 7.46 7.76
CA SER A 108 -7.98 7.27 9.20
C SER A 108 -7.11 8.07 10.17
N PHE A 109 -5.91 8.45 9.78
CA PHE A 109 -4.92 9.20 10.56
C PHE A 109 -3.85 9.72 9.62
N SER A 110 -3.12 10.77 10.01
CA SER A 110 -2.22 11.45 9.09
C SER A 110 -0.90 11.91 9.71
N ARG A 111 0.16 11.83 8.89
CA ARG A 111 1.49 12.43 9.05
C ARG A 111 1.56 13.85 8.47
N ASN A 112 0.44 14.40 7.99
CA ASN A 112 0.31 15.73 7.37
C ASN A 112 0.93 15.87 5.98
N HIS A 113 0.87 14.81 5.16
CA HIS A 113 1.11 14.89 3.72
C HIS A 113 0.01 14.16 2.96
N ALA A 114 -0.09 14.45 1.66
CA ALA A 114 -0.98 13.71 0.78
C ALA A 114 -0.48 12.27 0.60
N ALA A 115 -1.35 11.34 0.18
CA ALA A 115 -0.96 9.96 -0.07
C ALA A 115 0.26 9.88 -1.01
N GLN A 116 1.21 9.01 -0.68
CA GLN A 116 2.44 8.79 -1.43
C GLN A 116 2.52 7.36 -1.98
N ILE A 117 3.31 7.20 -3.05
CA ILE A 117 3.85 5.89 -3.43
C ILE A 117 5.34 5.89 -3.13
N TYR A 118 5.77 4.95 -2.29
CA TYR A 118 7.19 4.73 -2.00
C TYR A 118 7.75 3.63 -2.87
N GLN A 119 8.96 3.82 -3.38
CA GLN A 119 9.78 2.76 -3.95
C GLN A 119 10.87 2.39 -2.95
N ALA A 120 11.09 1.09 -2.75
CA ALA A 120 12.22 0.56 -1.98
C ALA A 120 12.79 -0.69 -2.65
N ASP A 121 13.99 -1.12 -2.25
CA ASP A 121 14.45 -2.47 -2.61
C ASP A 121 13.66 -3.55 -1.85
N LEU A 122 13.89 -4.81 -2.20
CA LEU A 122 13.17 -5.96 -1.65
C LEU A 122 13.41 -6.20 -0.15
N ASP A 123 14.41 -5.54 0.44
CA ASP A 123 14.67 -5.60 1.87
C ASP A 123 14.16 -4.34 2.60
N GLY A 124 13.43 -3.46 1.89
CA GLY A 124 12.85 -2.24 2.43
C GLY A 124 13.86 -1.12 2.69
N ASN A 125 15.04 -1.18 2.06
CA ASN A 125 16.03 -0.09 2.12
C ASN A 125 15.85 0.87 0.94
N ASN A 126 16.56 2.00 1.02
CA ASN A 126 16.60 3.01 -0.04
C ASN A 126 15.21 3.57 -0.40
N ASN A 127 14.33 3.68 0.60
CA ASN A 127 12.98 4.24 0.46
C ASN A 127 13.03 5.64 -0.15
N LYS A 128 12.21 5.87 -1.18
CA LYS A 128 12.00 7.19 -1.78
C LYS A 128 10.55 7.34 -2.21
N VAL A 129 10.01 8.55 -2.06
CA VAL A 129 8.73 8.92 -2.66
C VAL A 129 8.93 9.00 -4.17
N VAL A 130 8.15 8.24 -4.94
CA VAL A 130 8.16 8.29 -6.41
C VAL A 130 6.95 8.99 -6.98
N LEU A 131 5.82 8.96 -6.27
CA LEU A 131 4.62 9.73 -6.61
C LEU A 131 4.00 10.31 -5.34
N GLU A 132 3.41 11.49 -5.47
CA GLU A 132 2.57 12.12 -4.46
C GLU A 132 1.23 12.48 -5.10
N LEU A 133 0.14 12.17 -4.41
CA LEU A 133 -1.20 12.48 -4.89
C LEU A 133 -1.44 14.00 -4.79
N LYS A 134 -1.71 14.64 -5.93
CA LYS A 134 -1.96 16.08 -5.96
C LYS A 134 -3.38 16.38 -5.51
N VAL A 135 -3.55 17.06 -4.37
CA VAL A 135 -4.86 17.49 -3.88
C VAL A 135 -5.38 18.70 -4.70
N GLU A 136 -6.56 18.55 -5.31
CA GLU A 136 -7.21 19.56 -6.15
C GLU A 136 -8.55 19.98 -5.53
N ASN A 137 -8.52 20.90 -4.56
CA ASN A 137 -9.71 21.37 -3.83
C ASN A 137 -10.83 21.90 -4.74
N ASN A 138 -10.52 22.36 -5.94
CA ASN A 138 -11.50 22.87 -6.90
C ASN A 138 -12.37 21.78 -7.55
N LEU A 139 -12.03 20.50 -7.35
CA LEU A 139 -12.84 19.37 -7.80
C LEU A 139 -13.90 18.97 -6.78
N ASP A 140 -13.82 19.51 -5.56
CA ASP A 140 -14.77 19.29 -4.47
C ASP A 140 -15.86 20.38 -4.48
N PRO A 141 -17.15 20.04 -4.48
CA PRO A 141 -18.26 21.00 -4.48
C PRO A 141 -18.25 21.96 -3.28
N THR A 142 -17.65 21.55 -2.16
CA THR A 142 -17.51 22.37 -0.95
C THR A 142 -16.21 23.19 -0.94
N GLY A 143 -15.28 22.92 -1.86
CA GLY A 143 -14.00 23.60 -1.99
C GLY A 143 -12.96 23.24 -0.91
N SER A 144 -13.22 22.20 -0.12
CA SER A 144 -12.33 21.71 0.94
C SER A 144 -12.52 20.21 1.10
N THR A 145 -11.44 19.46 0.94
CA THR A 145 -11.55 18.01 0.77
C THR A 145 -11.55 17.25 2.08
N GLY A 146 -10.89 17.74 3.14
CA GLY A 146 -10.70 17.01 4.41
C GLY A 146 -9.90 15.70 4.30
N PHE A 147 -9.76 15.16 3.08
CA PHE A 147 -9.05 13.97 2.67
C PHE A 147 -7.91 14.36 1.74
N SER A 148 -6.81 13.62 1.80
CA SER A 148 -5.75 13.70 0.79
C SER A 148 -6.09 12.99 -0.51
N GLY A 149 -7.04 12.04 -0.48
CA GLY A 149 -7.16 10.97 -1.47
C GLY A 149 -6.23 9.79 -1.15
N GLU A 150 -6.40 8.70 -1.89
CA GLU A 150 -5.63 7.45 -1.76
C GLU A 150 -5.17 6.92 -3.14
N PHE A 151 -4.15 6.06 -3.12
CA PHE A 151 -3.76 5.26 -4.27
C PHE A 151 -4.34 3.85 -4.15
N GLY A 152 -5.01 3.40 -5.22
CA GLY A 152 -5.40 1.99 -5.35
C GLY A 152 -4.28 1.15 -5.97
N ALA A 153 -4.65 -0.02 -6.50
CA ALA A 153 -3.71 -0.95 -7.12
C ALA A 153 -2.78 -0.29 -8.16
N LEU A 154 -1.48 -0.50 -7.96
CA LEU A 154 -0.45 -0.35 -8.97
C LEU A 154 -0.16 -1.73 -9.57
N THR A 155 -0.18 -1.86 -10.89
CA THR A 155 0.05 -3.15 -11.56
C THR A 155 1.02 -2.99 -12.70
N ASP A 156 2.14 -3.72 -12.63
CA ASP A 156 3.06 -3.86 -13.75
C ASP A 156 2.38 -4.62 -14.90
N ILE A 157 2.22 -3.96 -16.03
CA ILE A 157 1.64 -4.52 -17.25
C ILE A 157 2.64 -4.58 -18.40
N SER A 158 3.93 -4.37 -18.11
CA SER A 158 4.99 -4.21 -19.13
C SER A 158 4.98 -5.35 -20.15
N ASP A 159 4.91 -6.59 -19.67
CA ASP A 159 4.94 -7.78 -20.52
C ASP A 159 3.61 -8.01 -21.26
N LYS A 160 2.49 -7.52 -20.71
CA LYS A 160 1.16 -7.62 -21.33
C LYS A 160 1.04 -6.70 -22.54
N VAL A 161 1.68 -5.54 -22.49
CA VAL A 161 1.62 -4.54 -23.57
C VAL A 161 2.87 -4.49 -24.44
N GLY A 162 3.93 -5.23 -24.07
CA GLY A 162 5.20 -5.25 -24.79
C GLY A 162 5.97 -3.92 -24.71
N VAL A 163 5.73 -3.13 -23.66
CA VAL A 163 6.41 -1.84 -23.42
C VAL A 163 7.02 -1.89 -22.02
N PRO A 164 8.35 -1.78 -21.89
CA PRO A 164 9.01 -1.77 -20.58
C PRO A 164 8.46 -0.70 -19.64
N ASP A 165 8.61 -0.95 -18.34
CA ASP A 165 8.35 0.00 -17.25
C ASP A 165 6.96 0.63 -17.33
N THR A 166 5.94 -0.13 -17.74
CA THR A 166 4.58 0.35 -17.96
C THR A 166 3.63 -0.25 -16.94
N PHE A 167 2.92 0.62 -16.23
CA PHE A 167 2.05 0.27 -15.12
C PHE A 167 0.66 0.83 -15.33
N ILE A 168 -0.34 0.15 -14.78
CA ILE A 168 -1.66 0.72 -14.50
C ILE A 168 -1.66 1.18 -13.05
N LEU A 169 -2.17 2.38 -12.78
CA LEU A 169 -2.35 2.91 -11.43
C LEU A 169 -3.79 3.41 -11.25
N ASN A 170 -4.43 2.96 -10.19
CA ASN A 170 -5.74 3.46 -9.77
C ASN A 170 -5.58 4.65 -8.81
N LEU A 171 -6.34 5.72 -9.05
CA LEU A 171 -6.41 6.91 -8.20
C LEU A 171 -7.81 7.03 -7.62
N GLN A 172 -7.91 7.23 -6.32
CA GLN A 172 -9.16 7.53 -5.63
C GLN A 172 -8.99 8.85 -4.86
N PRO A 173 -9.25 9.99 -5.53
CA PRO A 173 -9.03 11.31 -4.95
C PRO A 173 -9.92 11.62 -3.74
N HIS A 174 -11.10 11.00 -3.62
CA HIS A 174 -12.21 11.35 -2.72
C HIS A 174 -12.80 12.75 -2.91
N TYR A 175 -12.02 13.72 -3.39
CA TYR A 175 -12.46 15.09 -3.61
C TYR A 175 -12.96 15.39 -5.02
N TRP A 176 -12.87 14.45 -5.96
CA TRP A 176 -13.44 14.64 -7.28
C TRP A 176 -14.90 14.21 -7.25
N GLU A 177 -15.82 15.15 -7.02
CA GLU A 177 -17.25 14.83 -6.90
C GLU A 177 -18.11 15.44 -8.00
N SER A 178 -19.06 14.65 -8.50
CA SER A 178 -20.08 15.08 -9.47
C SER A 178 -21.31 14.19 -9.42
N ASP A 179 -22.49 14.79 -9.53
CA ASP A 179 -23.75 14.05 -9.69
C ASP A 179 -23.77 13.19 -10.97
N ASP A 180 -22.94 13.54 -11.98
CA ASP A 180 -22.79 12.75 -13.21
C ASP A 180 -22.16 11.37 -12.96
N PHE A 181 -21.49 11.15 -11.83
CA PHE A 181 -20.94 9.85 -11.44
C PHE A 181 -22.00 8.92 -10.83
N VAL A 182 -23.13 9.49 -10.40
CA VAL A 182 -24.20 8.73 -9.76
C VAL A 182 -24.96 7.93 -10.81
N SER A 183 -25.11 6.63 -10.57
CA SER A 183 -25.96 5.75 -11.36
C SER A 183 -26.84 4.89 -10.45
N SER A 184 -27.85 4.23 -11.02
CA SER A 184 -28.74 3.35 -10.23
C SER A 184 -28.00 2.21 -9.53
N SER A 185 -26.83 1.82 -10.04
CA SER A 185 -25.98 0.76 -9.48
C SER A 185 -24.83 1.27 -8.62
N LEU A 186 -24.48 2.57 -8.72
CA LEU A 186 -23.38 3.20 -7.99
C LEU A 186 -23.90 4.53 -7.45
N PRO A 187 -24.45 4.56 -6.22
CA PRO A 187 -25.07 5.76 -5.66
C PRO A 187 -24.05 6.79 -5.13
N HIS A 188 -22.76 6.58 -5.36
CA HIS A 188 -21.68 7.46 -4.91
C HIS A 188 -21.37 8.49 -6.00
N ASN A 189 -21.16 9.73 -5.58
CA ASN A 189 -20.83 10.86 -6.44
C ASN A 189 -19.32 11.11 -6.54
N GLN A 190 -18.47 10.20 -6.06
CA GLN A 190 -17.01 10.32 -6.11
C GLN A 190 -16.45 9.65 -7.38
N GLY A 191 -15.61 10.38 -8.10
CA GLY A 191 -14.90 9.91 -9.29
C GLY A 191 -13.55 9.29 -8.94
N GLY A 192 -13.08 8.40 -9.81
CA GLY A 192 -11.75 7.79 -9.75
C GLY A 192 -11.09 7.77 -11.13
N GLN A 193 -9.79 7.53 -11.17
CA GLN A 193 -9.04 7.46 -12.43
C GLN A 193 -8.23 6.17 -12.49
N ILE A 194 -8.08 5.64 -13.71
CA ILE A 194 -7.10 4.63 -14.03
C ILE A 194 -6.14 5.26 -15.03
N VAL A 195 -4.87 5.35 -14.67
CA VAL A 195 -3.83 5.98 -15.49
C VAL A 195 -2.80 4.96 -15.93
N LEU A 196 -2.21 5.19 -17.11
CA LEU A 196 -1.01 4.49 -17.54
C LEU A 196 0.20 5.29 -17.09
N LEU A 197 1.04 4.68 -16.26
CA LEU A 197 2.29 5.23 -15.78
C LEU A 197 3.47 4.56 -16.49
N LYS A 198 4.50 5.34 -16.80
CA LYS A 198 5.74 4.83 -17.42
C LYS A 198 6.97 5.29 -16.67
N GLY A 199 8.00 4.44 -16.65
CA GLY A 199 9.35 4.79 -16.18
C GLY A 199 9.64 4.50 -14.71
N LEU A 200 8.76 3.77 -14.02
CA LEU A 200 9.11 3.17 -12.73
C LEU A 200 10.01 1.95 -12.97
N ALA A 201 11.08 1.82 -12.20
CA ALA A 201 12.02 0.71 -12.35
C ALA A 201 11.39 -0.62 -11.90
N ARG A 202 11.79 -1.72 -12.55
CA ARG A 202 11.35 -3.08 -12.22
C ARG A 202 12.45 -3.87 -11.53
#